data_AF-A0A3G6YYB4-F1
#
_entry.id   AF-A0A3G6YYB4-F1
#
_cell.length_a   1.000
_cell.length_b   1.000
_cell.length_c   1.000
_cell.angle_alpha   90.00
_cell.angle_beta   90.00
_cell.angle_gamma   90.00
#
_symmetry.space_group_name_H-M   'P 1'
#
loop_
_entity.id
_entity.type
_entity.pdbx_description
1 polymer ?
#
loop_
_entity_poly.entity_id
_entity_poly.type
_entity_poly.pdbx_seq_one_letter_code
_entity_poly.pdbx_strand_id
1 'polypeptide(L)'
;MKNKILMGLVGVSILLVTGCSSDFEKGMKQSCRNTGGSRSFCSCFYDRMEEHYGKERLEAIGMMQVRMPEDFEEVSFKSGQQCAHKL
;
A
#
# COMPACT_ATOMS: atom_id res chain seq x y z
N MET A 1 -20.41 35.76 24.35
CA MET A 1 -19.42 34.68 24.55
C MET A 1 -20.11 33.47 25.18
N LYS A 2 -20.25 32.35 24.44
CA LYS A 2 -20.23 30.95 24.93
C LYS A 2 -20.52 30.02 23.75
N ASN A 3 -19.42 29.44 23.26
CA ASN A 3 -19.31 28.44 22.21
C ASN A 3 -19.88 27.08 22.66
N LYS A 4 -20.65 26.38 21.84
CA LYS A 4 -20.88 24.91 21.96
C LYS A 4 -21.07 24.28 20.57
N ILE A 5 -19.94 23.95 19.98
CA ILE A 5 -19.82 23.05 18.83
C ILE A 5 -20.24 21.66 19.31
N LEU A 6 -21.24 21.04 18.66
CA LEU A 6 -21.42 19.58 18.74
C LEU A 6 -21.20 19.00 17.34
N MET A 7 -20.04 18.36 17.22
CA MET A 7 -19.54 17.67 16.03
C MET A 7 -20.54 16.65 15.51
N GLY A 8 -20.84 16.77 14.21
CA GLY A 8 -21.54 15.76 13.45
C GLY A 8 -20.76 14.44 13.46
N LEU A 9 -21.45 13.37 13.81
CA LEU A 9 -20.97 12.00 13.71
C LEU A 9 -21.03 11.60 12.22
N VAL A 10 -19.99 11.94 11.46
CA VAL A 10 -19.82 11.43 10.09
C VAL A 10 -19.33 10.00 10.20
N GLY A 11 -20.26 9.06 10.06
CA GLY A 11 -19.95 7.64 9.94
C GLY A 11 -19.09 7.41 8.70
N VAL A 12 -17.81 7.09 8.91
CA VAL A 12 -16.91 6.65 7.84
C VAL A 12 -17.33 5.23 7.47
N SER A 13 -18.13 5.12 6.42
CA SER A 13 -18.38 3.84 5.75
C SER A 13 -17.05 3.33 5.17
N ILE A 14 -16.40 2.42 5.88
CA ILE A 14 -15.27 1.66 5.35
C ILE A 14 -15.84 0.75 4.27
N LEU A 15 -15.77 1.20 3.03
CA LEU A 15 -15.91 0.34 1.87
C LEU A 15 -14.75 -0.66 1.94
N LEU A 16 -15.01 -1.83 2.51
CA LEU A 16 -14.12 -2.98 2.40
C LEU A 16 -14.18 -3.44 0.96
N VAL A 17 -13.39 -2.80 0.10
CA VAL A 17 -13.12 -3.28 -1.25
C VAL A 17 -12.32 -4.56 -1.05
N THR A 18 -13.01 -5.70 -0.98
CA THR A 18 -12.38 -7.02 -1.07
C THR A 18 -11.93 -7.18 -2.51
N GLY A 19 -10.83 -6.52 -2.87
CA GLY A 19 -10.18 -6.70 -4.16
C GLY A 19 -9.74 -8.15 -4.27
N CYS A 20 -10.21 -8.85 -5.31
CA CYS A 20 -9.57 -10.11 -5.70
C CYS A 20 -8.09 -9.80 -5.95
N SER A 21 -7.23 -10.41 -5.13
CA SER A 21 -5.79 -10.24 -5.25
C SER A 21 -5.30 -10.80 -6.58
N SER A 22 -4.59 -9.99 -7.37
CA SER A 22 -4.04 -10.43 -8.66
C SER A 22 -2.87 -11.40 -8.44
N ASP A 23 -2.53 -12.19 -9.46
CA ASP A 23 -1.35 -13.06 -9.36
C ASP A 23 -0.06 -12.25 -9.27
N PHE A 24 -0.03 -11.04 -9.86
CA PHE A 24 1.02 -10.06 -9.65
C PHE A 24 1.17 -9.65 -8.18
N GLU A 25 0.07 -9.26 -7.52
CA GLU A 25 0.09 -8.91 -6.09
C GLU A 25 0.59 -10.08 -5.24
N LYS A 26 0.05 -11.29 -5.46
CA LYS A 26 0.48 -12.49 -4.74
C LYS A 26 1.96 -12.75 -4.93
N GLY A 27 2.45 -12.60 -6.17
CA GLY A 27 3.87 -12.75 -6.53
C GLY A 27 4.75 -11.75 -5.81
N MET A 28 4.38 -10.47 -5.81
CA MET A 28 5.09 -9.41 -5.08
C MET A 28 5.12 -9.66 -3.57
N LYS A 29 3.97 -9.98 -2.97
CA LYS A 29 3.85 -10.30 -1.53
C LYS A 29 4.63 -11.58 -1.17
N GLN A 30 4.73 -12.55 -2.09
CA GLN A 30 5.58 -13.74 -1.89
C GLN A 30 7.07 -13.41 -2.00
N SER A 31 7.47 -12.61 -2.99
CA SER A 31 8.86 -12.19 -3.16
C SER A 31 9.38 -11.44 -1.93
N CYS A 32 8.61 -10.46 -1.42
CA CYS A 32 8.93 -9.76 -0.18
C CYS A 32 9.12 -10.70 1.01
N ARG A 33 8.28 -11.75 1.12
CA ARG A 33 8.42 -12.76 2.18
C ARG A 33 9.69 -13.59 2.02
N ASN A 34 10.03 -13.94 0.79
CA ASN A 34 11.28 -14.66 0.49
C ASN A 34 12.53 -13.81 0.83
N THR A 35 12.40 -12.48 0.88
CA THR A 35 13.47 -11.56 1.32
C THR A 35 13.48 -11.32 2.83
N GLY A 36 12.62 -11.99 3.61
CA GLY A 36 12.60 -11.92 5.08
C GLY A 36 11.50 -11.06 5.68
N GLY A 37 10.61 -10.46 4.88
CA GLY A 37 9.45 -9.74 5.40
C GLY A 37 8.38 -10.69 5.96
N SER A 38 7.68 -10.29 7.02
CA SER A 38 6.52 -11.03 7.50
C SER A 38 5.31 -10.88 6.55
N ARG A 39 4.30 -11.75 6.70
CA ARG A 39 3.07 -11.66 5.90
C ARG A 39 2.36 -10.31 6.07
N SER A 40 2.30 -9.78 7.29
CA SER A 40 1.67 -8.49 7.60
C SER A 40 2.47 -7.32 7.06
N PHE A 41 3.81 -7.37 7.15
CA PHE A 41 4.70 -6.37 6.58
C PHE A 41 4.55 -6.32 5.06
N CYS A 42 4.68 -7.46 4.36
CA CYS A 42 4.62 -7.51 2.91
C CYS A 42 3.26 -7.11 2.34
N SER A 43 2.18 -7.40 3.07
CA SER A 43 0.86 -6.92 2.68
C SER A 43 0.79 -5.39 2.79
N CYS A 44 1.15 -4.83 3.94
CA CYS A 44 1.18 -3.39 4.15
C CYS A 44 2.07 -2.65 3.14
N PHE A 45 3.28 -3.17 2.90
CA PHE A 45 4.22 -2.58 1.95
C PHE A 45 3.61 -2.50 0.55
N TYR A 46 3.06 -3.62 0.06
CA TYR A 46 2.40 -3.63 -1.25
C TYR A 46 1.23 -2.65 -1.31
N ASP A 47 0.38 -2.63 -0.27
CA ASP A 47 -0.80 -1.76 -0.24
C ASP A 47 -0.38 -0.27 -0.29
N ARG A 48 0.74 0.12 0.33
CA ARG A 48 1.30 1.48 0.24
C ARG A 48 1.88 1.82 -1.14
N MET A 49 2.55 0.87 -1.77
CA MET A 49 3.04 1.03 -3.13
C MET A 49 1.87 1.16 -4.12
N GLU A 50 0.81 0.37 -3.94
CA GLU A 50 -0.40 0.42 -4.78
C GLU A 50 -1.18 1.71 -4.56
N GLU A 51 -1.29 2.19 -3.31
CA GLU A 51 -1.92 3.47 -2.98
C GLU A 51 -1.27 4.64 -3.72
N HIS A 52 0.05 4.63 -3.89
CA HIS A 52 0.79 5.70 -4.57
C HIS A 52 0.77 5.60 -6.10
N TYR A 53 1.03 4.41 -6.66
CA TYR A 53 1.15 4.25 -8.11
C TYR A 53 -0.17 3.90 -8.80
N GLY A 54 -1.12 3.31 -8.06
CA GLY A 54 -2.26 2.60 -8.62
C GLY A 54 -1.87 1.20 -9.11
N LYS A 55 -2.84 0.28 -9.08
CA LYS A 55 -2.66 -1.14 -9.41
C LYS A 55 -2.01 -1.36 -10.78
N GLU A 56 -2.58 -0.79 -11.83
CA GLU A 56 -2.13 -1.01 -13.23
C GLU A 56 -0.70 -0.50 -13.45
N ARG A 57 -0.39 0.69 -12.92
CA ARG A 57 0.95 1.28 -13.06
C ARG A 57 1.98 0.52 -12.23
N LEU A 58 1.64 0.12 -11.00
CA LEU A 58 2.52 -0.68 -10.15
C LEU A 58 2.85 -2.02 -10.81
N GLU A 59 1.87 -2.66 -11.44
CA GLU A 59 2.06 -3.87 -12.22
C GLU A 59 2.99 -3.63 -13.42
N ALA A 60 2.76 -2.58 -14.19
CA ALA A 60 3.63 -2.22 -15.32
C ALA A 60 5.08 -1.94 -14.87
N ILE A 61 5.28 -1.31 -13.71
CA ILE A 61 6.61 -1.08 -13.11
C ILE A 61 7.26 -2.42 -12.75
N GLY A 62 6.57 -3.28 -12.01
CA GLY A 62 7.09 -4.58 -11.58
C GLY A 62 7.39 -5.54 -12.75
N MET A 63 6.65 -5.41 -13.85
CA MET A 63 6.85 -6.16 -15.09
C MET A 63 7.86 -5.49 -16.05
N MET A 64 8.52 -4.39 -15.63
CA MET A 64 9.48 -3.62 -16.44
C MET A 64 8.93 -3.15 -17.79
N GLN A 65 7.60 -2.95 -17.88
CA GLN A 65 6.92 -2.46 -19.10
C GLN A 65 6.98 -0.94 -19.24
N VAL A 66 7.30 -0.25 -18.15
CA VAL A 66 7.52 1.20 -18.12
C VAL A 66 8.88 1.52 -17.53
N ARG A 67 9.39 2.70 -17.85
CA ARG A 67 10.58 3.24 -17.18
C ARG A 67 10.30 3.35 -15.69
N MET A 68 11.25 2.92 -14.86
CA MET A 68 11.16 3.05 -13.41
C MET A 68 10.95 4.52 -13.02
N PRO A 69 9.91 4.84 -12.22
CA PRO A 69 9.66 6.19 -11.76
C PRO A 69 10.82 6.74 -10.94
N GLU A 70 11.05 8.04 -11.02
CA GLU A 70 12.13 8.72 -10.28
C GLU A 70 11.91 8.65 -8.75
N ASP A 71 10.66 8.56 -8.31
CA ASP A 71 10.27 8.49 -6.90
C ASP A 71 10.22 7.05 -6.34
N PHE A 72 10.52 6.03 -7.15
CA PHE A 72 10.34 4.63 -6.77
C PHE A 72 11.13 4.23 -5.51
N GLU A 73 12.37 4.69 -5.39
CA GLU A 73 13.20 4.42 -4.22
C GLU A 73 12.65 5.10 -2.97
N GLU A 74 12.27 6.38 -3.06
CA GLU A 74 11.71 7.14 -1.95
C GLU A 74 10.39 6.52 -1.45
N VAL A 75 9.49 6.21 -2.39
CA VAL A 75 8.18 5.61 -2.07
C VAL A 75 8.35 4.22 -1.47
N SER A 76 9.26 3.40 -2.01
CA SER A 76 9.58 2.08 -1.43
C SER A 76 10.11 2.22 -0.01
N PHE A 77 11.08 3.10 0.22
CA PHE A 77 11.67 3.31 1.53
C PHE A 77 10.65 3.82 2.55
N LYS A 78 9.82 4.80 2.16
CA LYS A 78 8.75 5.36 3.01
C LYS A 78 7.68 4.31 3.33
N SER A 79 7.30 3.49 2.35
CA SER A 79 6.35 2.38 2.54
C SER A 79 6.89 1.37 3.55
N GLY A 80 8.19 1.02 3.45
CA GLY A 80 8.87 0.18 4.43
C GLY A 80 8.82 0.75 5.84
N GLN A 81 9.16 2.02 6.01
CA GLN A 81 9.11 2.69 7.33
C GLN A 81 7.70 2.72 7.93
N GLN A 82 6.68 3.05 7.13
CA GLN A 82 5.29 3.08 7.58
C GLN A 82 4.78 1.69 8.03
N CYS A 83 5.36 0.63 7.48
CA CYS A 83 4.99 -0.75 7.76
C CYS A 83 5.93 -1.45 8.75
N ALA A 84 7.03 -0.82 9.20
CA ALA A 84 8.07 -1.46 10.02
C ALA A 84 7.54 -2.10 11.31
N HIS A 85 6.48 -1.53 11.91
CA HIS A 85 5.80 -2.09 13.08
C HIS A 85 5.09 -3.42 12.82
N LYS A 86 5.02 -3.88 11.57
CA LYS A 86 4.41 -5.15 11.14
C LYS A 86 5.44 -6.22 10.78
N LEU A 87 6.75 -5.94 10.90
CA LEU A 87 7.82 -6.92 10.72
C LEU A 87 7.64 -8.09 11.69
#